data_AF-A0A2E3LVB8-F1
#
_entry.id   AF-A0A2E3LVB8-F1
#
_cell.length_a   1.000
_cell.length_b   1.000
_cell.length_c   1.000
_cell.angle_alpha   90.00
_cell.angle_beta   90.00
_cell.angle_gamma   90.00
#
_symmetry.space_group_name_H-M   'P 1'
#
loop_
_entity.id
_entity.type
_entity.pdbx_description
1 polymer ?
#
loop_
_entity_poly.entity_id
_entity_poly.type
_entity_poly.pdbx_seq_one_letter_code
_entity_poly.pdbx_strand_id
1 'polypeptide(L)'
;FFISPPYRLEGECKQRGNCCYYLLIEAPEEKKEMTIFARIRVWWYTELYGFYFRNISQIVDGKNIRVLSCRYLQKDGRCQHYHLRPLVCREWPRIEYFSRPGILKGCGFRAVPLKPWWRRLFRSKP
;
A
#
# COMPACT_ATOMS: atom_id res chain seq x y z
N PHE A 1 25.20 5.41 0.54
CA PHE A 1 24.38 6.12 -0.47
C PHE A 1 22.93 6.16 0.01
N PHE A 2 22.46 7.30 0.55
CA PHE A 2 21.06 7.49 0.92
C PHE A 2 20.29 8.00 -0.31
N ILE A 3 19.81 7.09 -1.15
CA ILE A 3 18.93 7.45 -2.27
C ILE A 3 17.58 7.81 -1.65
N SER A 4 17.16 9.07 -1.73
CA SER A 4 15.82 9.49 -1.28
C SER A 4 14.77 9.09 -2.31
N PRO A 5 13.56 8.66 -1.91
CA PRO A 5 12.52 8.30 -2.86
C PRO A 5 12.13 9.53 -3.69
N PRO A 6 11.82 9.37 -4.99
CA PRO A 6 11.60 10.49 -5.92
C PRO A 6 10.31 11.28 -5.63
N TYR A 7 9.44 10.77 -4.75
CA TYR A 7 8.19 11.39 -4.37
C TYR A 7 8.11 11.56 -2.86
N ARG A 8 7.52 12.67 -2.41
CA ARG A 8 7.07 12.89 -1.04
C ARG A 8 5.59 12.55 -0.94
N LEU A 9 5.23 11.84 0.12
CA LEU A 9 3.84 11.62 0.48
C LEU A 9 3.29 12.87 1.19
N GLU A 10 2.16 13.37 0.72
CA GLU A 10 1.40 14.44 1.38
C GLU A 10 -0.06 14.03 1.58
N GLY A 11 -0.75 14.72 2.48
CA GLY A 11 -2.14 14.48 2.82
C GLY A 11 -2.30 13.51 4.00
N GLU A 12 -3.52 13.01 4.16
CA GLU A 12 -3.88 12.18 5.30
C GLU A 12 -4.96 11.14 4.95
N CYS A 13 -5.10 10.14 5.82
CA CYS A 13 -6.14 9.14 5.64
C CYS A 13 -7.51 9.74 5.97
N LYS A 14 -8.41 9.76 4.97
CA LYS A 14 -9.80 10.25 5.09
C LYS A 14 -10.80 9.17 5.53
N GLN A 15 -10.33 8.03 6.05
CA GLN A 15 -11.16 6.90 6.50
C GLN A 15 -12.22 6.45 5.50
N ARG A 16 -11.87 6.42 4.20
CA ARG A 16 -12.80 6.05 3.11
C ARG A 16 -12.89 4.54 2.84
N GLY A 17 -12.07 3.73 3.50
CA GLY A 17 -12.11 2.27 3.37
C GLY A 17 -11.53 1.69 2.08
N ASN A 18 -11.23 2.49 1.04
CA ASN A 18 -10.73 1.99 -0.26
C ASN A 18 -9.49 1.07 -0.13
N CYS A 19 -8.51 1.43 0.69
CA CYS A 19 -7.33 0.60 0.95
C CYS A 19 -7.64 -0.62 1.84
N CYS A 20 -8.71 -0.58 2.64
CA CYS A 20 -9.19 -1.70 3.44
C CYS A 20 -9.96 -2.73 2.60
N TYR A 21 -10.54 -2.30 1.48
CA TYR A 21 -11.22 -3.17 0.51
C TYR A 21 -10.23 -3.96 -0.35
N TYR A 22 -9.15 -3.32 -0.81
CA TYR A 22 -8.24 -3.88 -1.80
C TYR A 22 -6.79 -3.80 -1.32
N LEU A 23 -6.44 -4.60 -0.31
CA LEU A 23 -5.03 -4.79 0.04
C LEU A 23 -4.43 -5.83 -0.91
N LEU A 24 -3.57 -5.37 -1.81
CA LEU A 24 -2.87 -6.22 -2.75
C LEU A 24 -1.63 -6.80 -2.08
N ILE A 25 -1.52 -8.13 -2.03
CA ILE A 25 -0.28 -8.80 -1.65
C ILE A 25 0.16 -9.74 -2.77
N GLU A 26 1.47 -9.78 -3.00
CA GLU A 26 2.07 -10.80 -3.84
C GLU A 26 1.99 -12.14 -3.11
N ALA A 27 1.26 -13.09 -3.68
CA ALA A 27 1.09 -14.43 -3.14
C ALA A 27 0.84 -15.42 -4.29
N PRO A 28 1.61 -16.53 -4.37
CA PRO A 28 1.38 -17.61 -5.34
C PRO A 28 -0.05 -18.14 -5.26
N GLU A 29 -0.59 -18.57 -6.41
CA GLU A 29 -1.91 -19.20 -6.44
C GLU A 29 -1.91 -20.55 -5.72
N GLU A 30 -0.84 -21.33 -5.89
CA GLU A 30 -0.73 -22.63 -5.28
C GLU A 30 -0.03 -22.60 -3.92
N LYS A 31 -0.66 -23.23 -2.92
CA LYS A 31 -0.04 -23.41 -1.59
C LYS A 31 1.29 -24.18 -1.65
N LYS A 32 1.50 -25.01 -2.68
CA LYS A 32 2.72 -25.79 -2.89
C LYS A 32 3.89 -24.93 -3.34
N GLU A 33 3.62 -23.84 -4.05
CA GLU A 33 4.62 -22.88 -4.54
C GLU A 33 4.95 -21.78 -3.52
N MET A 34 4.13 -21.66 -2.46
CA MET A 34 4.40 -20.70 -1.39
C MET A 34 5.64 -21.09 -0.59
N THR A 35 6.67 -20.25 -0.67
CA THR A 35 7.82 -20.30 0.24
C THR A 35 7.35 -20.18 1.70
N ILE A 36 8.15 -20.71 2.63
CA ILE A 36 7.87 -20.61 4.08
C ILE A 36 7.66 -19.15 4.50
N PHE A 37 8.46 -18.22 3.97
CA PHE A 37 8.31 -16.80 4.21
C PHE A 37 6.99 -16.23 3.68
N ALA A 38 6.54 -16.65 2.49
CA ALA A 38 5.25 -16.24 1.96
C ALA A 38 4.09 -16.76 2.83
N ARG A 39 4.19 -17.98 3.35
CA ARG A 39 3.19 -18.57 4.26
C ARG A 39 3.11 -17.80 5.57
N ILE A 40 4.25 -17.52 6.20
CA ILE A 40 4.32 -16.74 7.44
C ILE A 40 3.73 -15.34 7.22
N ARG A 41 4.10 -14.69 6.10
CA ARG A 41 3.56 -13.37 5.75
C ARG A 41 2.04 -13.41 5.61
N VAL A 42 1.51 -14.35 4.84
CA VAL A 42 0.07 -14.51 4.66
C VAL A 42 -0.64 -14.73 5.98
N TRP A 43 -0.15 -15.66 6.80
CA TRP A 43 -0.69 -15.95 8.13
C TRP A 43 -0.68 -14.70 9.02
N TRP A 44 0.40 -13.92 8.98
CA TRP A 44 0.50 -12.67 9.72
C TRP A 44 -0.58 -11.67 9.30
N TYR A 45 -0.81 -11.51 8.00
CA TYR A 45 -1.88 -10.64 7.51
C TYR A 45 -3.27 -11.14 7.89
N THR A 46 -3.54 -12.45 7.82
CA THR A 46 -4.88 -12.98 8.09
C THR A 46 -5.21 -13.04 9.58
N GLU A 47 -4.29 -13.55 10.39
CA GLU A 47 -4.54 -13.80 11.82
C GLU A 47 -4.27 -12.58 12.69
N LEU A 48 -3.16 -11.86 12.46
CA LEU A 48 -2.77 -10.75 13.33
C LEU A 48 -3.34 -9.41 12.88
N TYR A 49 -3.45 -9.19 11.57
CA TYR A 49 -3.95 -7.93 11.03
C TYR A 49 -5.43 -7.96 10.65
N GLY A 50 -6.09 -9.12 10.82
CA GLY A 50 -7.52 -9.27 10.59
C GLY A 50 -7.91 -9.10 9.12
N PHE A 51 -7.02 -9.44 8.19
CA PHE A 51 -7.37 -9.50 6.77
C PHE A 51 -7.92 -10.88 6.39
N TYR A 52 -8.58 -10.97 5.24
CA TYR A 52 -9.03 -12.22 4.66
C TYR A 52 -8.91 -12.17 3.14
N PHE A 53 -8.67 -13.32 2.52
CA PHE A 53 -8.59 -13.43 1.07
C PHE A 53 -9.97 -13.21 0.43
N ARG A 54 -9.98 -12.44 -0.65
CA ARG A 54 -11.07 -12.50 -1.62
C ARG A 54 -10.76 -13.58 -2.65
N ASN A 55 -11.82 -14.11 -3.28
CA ASN A 55 -11.72 -14.97 -4.47
C ASN A 55 -11.39 -14.14 -5.71
N ILE A 56 -10.38 -13.28 -5.61
CA ILE A 56 -9.89 -12.40 -6.67
C ILE A 56 -8.36 -12.51 -6.67
N SER A 57 -7.81 -13.11 -7.72
CA SER A 57 -6.39 -13.04 -8.08
C SER A 57 -6.24 -12.24 -9.37
N GLN A 58 -5.10 -11.55 -9.49
CA GLN A 58 -4.73 -10.82 -10.70
C GLN A 58 -3.25 -11.06 -10.98
N ILE A 59 -2.89 -11.17 -12.26
CA ILE A 59 -1.48 -11.20 -12.67
C ILE A 59 -1.08 -9.77 -12.99
N VAL A 60 -0.11 -9.23 -12.25
CA VAL A 60 0.46 -7.89 -12.48
C VAL A 60 1.96 -8.06 -12.65
N ASP A 61 2.51 -7.61 -13.79
CA ASP A 61 3.94 -7.73 -14.13
C ASP A 61 4.50 -9.15 -13.96
N GLY A 62 3.72 -10.16 -14.38
CA GLY A 62 4.09 -11.58 -14.27
C GLY A 62 3.98 -12.17 -12.85
N LYS A 63 3.48 -11.42 -11.88
CA LYS A 63 3.32 -11.84 -10.49
C LYS A 63 1.86 -12.07 -10.14
N ASN A 64 1.61 -13.16 -9.43
CA ASN A 64 0.30 -13.45 -8.85
C ASN A 64 0.04 -12.54 -7.64
N ILE A 65 -0.94 -11.64 -7.79
CA ILE A 65 -1.41 -10.74 -6.76
C ILE A 65 -2.73 -11.26 -6.23
N ARG A 66 -2.82 -11.41 -4.90
CA ARG A 66 -4.06 -11.72 -4.21
C ARG A 66 -4.61 -10.47 -3.55
N VAL A 67 -5.93 -10.34 -3.63
CA VAL A 67 -6.66 -9.26 -2.98
C VAL A 67 -7.11 -9.70 -1.60
N LEU A 68 -6.76 -8.93 -0.58
CA LEU A 68 -7.26 -9.08 0.77
C LEU A 68 -8.20 -7.94 1.15
N SER A 69 -9.16 -8.26 2.00
CA SER A 69 -10.03 -7.29 2.65
C SER A 69 -9.88 -7.32 4.16
N CYS A 70 -10.13 -6.19 4.80
CA CYS A 70 -10.06 -6.05 6.25
C CYS A 70 -11.41 -6.42 6.89
N ARG A 71 -11.38 -7.23 7.96
CA ARG A 71 -12.57 -7.58 8.75
C ARG A 71 -13.13 -6.41 9.56
N TYR A 72 -12.31 -5.41 9.85
CA TYR A 72 -12.66 -4.24 10.67
C TYR A 72 -13.22 -3.07 9.84
N LEU A 73 -13.52 -3.31 8.55
CA LEU A 73 -14.13 -2.32 7.68
C LEU A 73 -15.64 -2.28 7.93
N GLN A 74 -16.15 -1.12 8.32
CA GLN A 74 -17.56 -0.89 8.59
C GLN A 74 -18.34 -0.58 7.30
N LYS A 75 -19.67 -0.71 7.36
CA LYS A 75 -20.57 -0.47 6.22
C LYS A 75 -20.53 0.97 5.71
N ASP A 76 -20.17 1.92 6.55
CA ASP A 76 -19.99 3.34 6.21
C ASP A 76 -18.61 3.64 5.59
N GLY A 77 -17.77 2.61 5.40
CA GLY A 77 -16.42 2.72 4.86
C GLY A 77 -15.35 3.08 5.89
N ARG A 78 -15.72 3.29 7.16
CA ARG A 78 -14.76 3.62 8.22
C ARG A 78 -14.10 2.38 8.81
N CYS A 79 -12.92 2.58 9.40
CA CYS A 79 -12.21 1.52 10.10
C CYS A 79 -12.66 1.50 11.56
N GLN A 80 -13.16 0.36 12.03
CA GLN A 80 -13.60 0.16 13.41
C GLN A 80 -12.50 0.45 14.44
N HIS A 81 -11.24 0.09 14.12
CA HIS A 81 -10.09 0.25 15.02
C HIS A 81 -9.03 1.19 14.44
N TYR A 82 -9.44 2.39 13.99
CA TYR A 82 -8.54 3.30 13.30
C TYR A 82 -7.24 3.62 14.07
N HIS A 83 -7.32 3.83 15.39
CA HIS A 83 -6.14 4.16 16.21
C HIS A 83 -5.21 2.96 16.45
N LEU A 84 -5.77 1.75 16.48
CA LEU A 84 -5.03 0.49 16.68
C LEU A 84 -4.69 -0.22 15.37
N ARG A 85 -4.87 0.46 14.24
CA ARG A 85 -4.67 -0.15 12.92
C ARG A 85 -3.22 -0.65 12.76
N PRO A 86 -3.02 -1.77 12.04
CA PRO A 86 -1.70 -2.36 11.89
C PRO A 86 -0.76 -1.45 11.09
N LEU A 87 0.54 -1.74 11.16
CA LEU A 87 1.58 -0.91 10.55
C LEU A 87 1.35 -0.72 9.05
N VAL A 88 0.95 -1.78 8.32
CA VAL A 88 0.60 -1.71 6.90
C VAL A 88 -0.47 -0.64 6.59
N CYS A 89 -1.43 -0.43 7.50
CA CYS A 89 -2.48 0.57 7.34
C CYS A 89 -2.03 1.98 7.76
N ARG A 90 -0.99 2.10 8.61
CA ARG A 90 -0.41 3.39 9.02
C ARG A 90 0.57 3.92 8.00
N GLU A 91 1.34 3.03 7.40
CA GLU A 91 2.32 3.37 6.35
C GLU A 91 1.69 3.52 4.96
N TRP A 92 0.38 3.29 4.84
CA TRP A 92 -0.31 3.44 3.57
C TRP A 92 -0.42 4.92 3.14
N PRO A 93 -0.15 5.25 1.86
CA PRO A 93 0.45 4.41 0.82
C PRO A 93 1.97 4.40 0.92
N ARG A 94 2.57 3.21 0.75
CA ARG A 94 4.03 3.05 0.78
C ARG A 94 4.63 3.49 -0.55
N ILE A 95 5.45 4.54 -0.55
CA ILE A 95 6.16 5.00 -1.74
C ILE A 95 7.46 4.21 -1.86
N GLU A 96 7.58 3.41 -2.91
CA GLU A 96 8.82 2.70 -3.23
C GLU A 96 9.78 3.58 -4.04
N TYR A 97 11.08 3.29 -3.95
CA TYR A 97 12.14 4.14 -4.50
C TYR A 97 12.15 4.21 -6.04
N PHE A 98 11.64 3.19 -6.73
CA PHE A 98 11.83 3.01 -8.16
C PHE A 98 10.54 2.99 -9.00
N SER A 99 9.36 3.19 -8.37
CA SER A 99 8.07 3.12 -9.05
C SER A 99 7.22 4.37 -8.81
N ARG A 100 6.32 4.68 -9.76
CA ARG A 100 5.26 5.67 -9.53
C ARG A 100 4.30 5.08 -8.49
N PRO A 101 4.07 5.74 -7.34
CA PRO A 101 3.21 5.17 -6.32
C PRO A 101 1.77 5.07 -6.83
N GLY A 102 1.24 3.85 -6.85
CA GLY A 102 -0.14 3.55 -7.20
C GLY A 102 -1.09 3.99 -6.09
N ILE A 103 -1.46 5.27 -6.08
CA ILE A 103 -2.45 5.80 -5.13
C ILE A 103 -3.86 5.60 -5.69
N LEU A 104 -4.72 4.98 -4.89
CA LEU A 104 -6.12 4.74 -5.26
C LEU A 104 -6.86 6.05 -5.55
N LYS A 105 -7.76 6.02 -6.54
CA LYS A 105 -8.64 7.16 -6.85
C LYS A 105 -9.43 7.57 -5.59
N GLY A 106 -9.49 8.88 -5.34
CA GLY A 106 -10.19 9.43 -4.19
C GLY A 106 -9.48 9.22 -2.84
N CYS A 107 -8.24 8.73 -2.82
CA CYS A 107 -7.42 8.69 -1.61
C CYS A 107 -7.17 10.11 -1.08
N GLY A 108 -7.04 10.27 0.24
CA GLY A 108 -6.67 11.54 0.86
C GLY A 108 -5.18 11.85 0.77
N PHE A 109 -4.37 10.86 0.42
CA PHE A 109 -2.95 11.01 0.16
C PHE A 109 -2.66 11.34 -1.30
N ARG A 110 -1.54 12.04 -1.54
CA ARG A 110 -1.00 12.34 -2.86
C ARG A 110 0.51 12.18 -2.87
N ALA A 111 1.05 11.74 -3.99
CA ALA A 111 2.49 11.68 -4.21
C ALA A 111 2.93 12.93 -4.98
N VAL A 112 3.75 13.76 -4.33
CA VAL A 112 4.29 14.97 -4.93
C VAL A 112 5.73 14.70 -5.37
N PRO A 113 6.08 14.90 -6.65
CA PRO A 113 7.45 14.70 -7.10
C PRO A 113 8.39 15.67 -6.38
N LEU A 114 9.45 15.13 -5.79
CA LEU A 114 10.51 15.97 -5.24
C LEU A 114 11.24 16.63 -6.40
N LYS A 115 11.29 17.96 -6.42
CA LYS A 115 12.17 18.67 -7.36
C LYS A 115 13.60 18.24 -7.03
N PRO A 116 14.38 17.77 -8.02
CA PRO A 116 15.78 17.48 -7.79
C PRO A 116 16.49 18.73 -7.26
N TRP A 117 17.41 18.55 -6.32
CA TRP A 117 18.13 19.64 -5.66
C TRP A 117 18.80 20.59 -6.68
N TRP A 118 19.26 20.07 -7.82
CA TRP A 118 19.89 20.85 -8.90
C TRP A 118 18.95 21.85 -9.60
N ARG A 119 17.61 21.67 -9.58
CA ARG A 119 16.67 22.67 -10.13
C ARG A 119 16.62 23.96 -9.31
N ARG A 120 17.15 23.99 -8.08
CA ARG A 120 17.31 25.23 -7.30
C ARG A 120 18.53 26.05 -7.72
N LEU A 121 19.55 25.41 -8.30
CA LEU A 121 20.78 26.09 -8.76
C LEU A 121 20.57 26.87 -10.06
N PHE A 122 19.69 26.39 -10.95
CA PHE A 122 19.40 27.04 -12.24
C PHE A 122 18.21 28.00 -12.21
N ARG A 123 17.85 28.51 -11.02
CA ARG A 123 16.84 29.58 -10.87
C ARG A 123 17.55 30.92 -10.64
N SER A 124 18.53 31.25 -11.48
CA SER A 124 18.99 32.64 -11.63
C SER A 124 17.80 33.45 -12.16
N LYS A 125 17.42 34.46 -11.38
CA LYS A 125 16.31 35.39 -11.67
C LYS A 125 16.45 36.02 -13.06
N PRO A 126 15.35 36.45 -13.71
CA PRO A 126 15.44 37.50 -14.71
C PRO A 126 15.97 38.80 -14.08
#